data_AF-A0A7W7S3X8-F1
#
_entry.id   AF-A0A7W7S3X8-F1
#
_cell.length_a   1.000
_cell.length_b   1.000
_cell.length_c   1.000
_cell.angle_alpha   90.00
_cell.angle_beta   90.00
_cell.angle_gamma   90.00
#
_symmetry.space_group_name_H-M   'P 1'
#
loop_
_entity.id
_entity.type
_entity.pdbx_description
1 polymer ?
#
loop_
_entity_poly.entity_id
_entity_poly.type
_entity_poly.pdbx_seq_one_letter_code
_entity_poly.pdbx_strand_id
1 'polypeptide(L)'
;MQNATEEAKKQNKPIEIASLHTENSTTVANPDGKTLGTYVYSQPVRVKRDGAWKAVDTTLVAENGVVKPRAVKLDISLSDGGDTTLLTAKGESLGVNKGKAGEIEIAASNMLPAPKLSGNKAVYESAYGRGIDLVVTVTPTGFHREIVIRERPARQLTLLISADLPSGMSYGKTSSGTAACWPTTSRSPSRPRCGC
;
A
#
# COMPACT_ATOMS: atom_id res chain seq x y z
N MET A 1 32.04 -8.38 0.12
CA MET A 1 32.23 -8.02 -1.30
C MET A 1 33.24 -8.93 -2.00
N GLN A 2 34.47 -9.10 -1.49
CA GLN A 2 35.49 -9.99 -2.09
C GLN A 2 34.99 -11.41 -2.43
N ASN A 3 34.23 -12.04 -1.52
CA ASN A 3 33.67 -13.38 -1.78
C ASN A 3 32.74 -13.39 -3.02
N ALA A 4 31.91 -12.37 -3.21
CA ALA A 4 30.95 -12.33 -4.32
C ALA A 4 31.64 -12.16 -5.68
N THR A 5 32.72 -11.37 -5.76
CA THR A 5 33.50 -11.21 -6.99
C THR A 5 34.27 -12.47 -7.36
N GLU A 6 34.82 -13.17 -6.37
CA GLU A 6 35.49 -14.45 -6.61
C GLU A 6 34.52 -15.53 -7.06
N GLU A 7 33.35 -15.59 -6.42
CA GLU A 7 32.31 -16.55 -6.74
C GLU A 7 31.69 -16.30 -8.12
N ALA A 8 31.46 -15.04 -8.49
CA ALA A 8 30.99 -14.68 -9.82
C ALA A 8 31.96 -15.14 -10.93
N LYS A 9 33.26 -14.96 -10.69
CA LYS A 9 34.32 -15.45 -11.59
C LYS A 9 34.37 -16.96 -11.66
N LYS A 10 34.29 -17.66 -10.51
CA LYS A 10 34.30 -19.13 -10.45
C LYS A 10 33.10 -19.76 -11.16
N GLN A 11 31.92 -19.16 -10.99
CA GLN A 11 30.67 -19.69 -11.56
C GLN A 11 30.38 -19.16 -12.98
N ASN A 12 31.16 -18.17 -13.45
CA ASN A 12 30.94 -17.44 -14.70
C ASN A 12 29.51 -16.89 -14.83
N LYS A 13 28.96 -16.37 -13.72
CA LYS A 13 27.60 -15.84 -13.60
C LYS A 13 27.57 -14.64 -12.65
N PRO A 14 26.65 -13.67 -12.83
CA PRO A 14 26.48 -12.60 -11.86
C PRO A 14 26.08 -13.15 -10.49
N ILE A 15 26.72 -12.65 -9.42
CA ILE A 15 26.40 -13.02 -8.02
C ILE A 15 25.91 -11.80 -7.27
N GLU A 16 24.74 -11.90 -6.64
CA GLU A 16 24.16 -10.82 -5.87
C GLU A 16 24.97 -10.46 -4.62
N ILE A 17 25.12 -9.17 -4.37
CA ILE A 17 25.74 -8.63 -3.16
C ILE A 17 24.62 -8.10 -2.26
N ALA A 18 24.00 -8.99 -1.49
CA ALA A 18 22.83 -8.69 -0.66
C ALA A 18 23.00 -7.49 0.27
N SER A 19 24.22 -7.23 0.78
CA SER A 19 24.51 -6.09 1.65
C SER A 19 24.38 -4.72 0.96
N LEU A 20 24.36 -4.69 -0.38
CA LEU A 20 24.20 -3.48 -1.18
C LEU A 20 22.79 -3.34 -1.76
N HIS A 21 21.90 -4.31 -1.50
CA HIS A 21 20.54 -4.23 -1.99
C HIS A 21 19.75 -3.17 -1.25
N THR A 22 18.87 -2.51 -2.01
CA THR A 22 17.81 -1.67 -1.45
C THR A 22 16.45 -2.26 -1.83
N GLU A 23 15.37 -1.63 -1.40
CA GLU A 23 14.01 -1.97 -1.84
C GLU A 23 13.90 -2.02 -3.38
N ASN A 24 14.62 -1.12 -4.06
CA ASN A 24 14.48 -0.84 -5.49
C ASN A 24 15.76 -1.11 -6.29
N SER A 25 16.79 -1.74 -5.71
CA SER A 25 18.02 -2.05 -6.44
C SER A 25 18.65 -3.39 -6.09
N THR A 26 19.13 -4.08 -7.11
CA THR A 26 19.95 -5.30 -6.98
C THR A 26 21.35 -4.98 -7.47
N THR A 27 22.36 -5.13 -6.60
CA THR A 27 23.76 -5.03 -7.01
C THR A 27 24.35 -6.42 -7.12
N VAL A 28 25.11 -6.65 -8.20
CA VAL A 28 25.77 -7.92 -8.50
C VAL A 28 27.26 -7.70 -8.76
N ALA A 29 28.07 -8.70 -8.43
CA ALA A 29 29.40 -8.85 -9.01
C ALA A 29 29.29 -9.53 -10.37
N ASN A 30 29.92 -8.96 -11.40
CA ASN A 30 29.87 -9.52 -12.75
C ASN A 30 30.84 -10.71 -12.90
N PRO A 31 30.62 -11.59 -13.90
CA PRO A 31 31.47 -12.77 -14.14
C PRO A 31 32.96 -12.47 -14.36
N ASP A 32 33.32 -11.23 -14.73
CA ASP A 32 34.72 -10.81 -14.90
C ASP A 32 35.48 -10.73 -13.56
N GLY A 33 34.78 -10.77 -12.42
CA GLY A 33 35.31 -10.66 -11.07
C GLY A 33 35.91 -9.30 -10.73
N LYS A 34 35.67 -8.28 -11.56
CA LYS A 34 36.26 -6.93 -11.44
C LYS A 34 35.22 -5.82 -11.44
N THR A 35 34.11 -6.01 -12.13
CA THR A 35 33.07 -4.98 -12.27
C THR A 35 31.81 -5.33 -11.48
N LEU A 36 31.04 -4.31 -11.14
CA LEU A 36 29.74 -4.44 -10.49
C LEU A 36 28.64 -3.95 -11.43
N GLY A 37 27.51 -4.64 -11.43
CA GLY A 37 26.27 -4.19 -12.06
C GLY A 37 25.26 -3.77 -11.00
N THR A 38 24.47 -2.73 -11.26
CA THR A 38 23.30 -2.40 -10.43
C THR A 38 22.07 -2.28 -11.31
N TYR A 39 21.07 -3.11 -11.00
CA TYR A 39 19.73 -3.03 -11.58
C TYR A 39 18.87 -2.15 -10.69
N VAL A 40 18.18 -1.18 -11.28
CA VAL A 40 17.28 -0.25 -10.56
C VAL A 40 15.86 -0.46 -11.07
N TYR A 41 14.91 -0.53 -10.13
CA TYR A 41 13.51 -0.81 -10.40
C TYR A 41 12.63 0.38 -10.02
N SER A 42 11.58 0.61 -10.80
CA SER A 42 10.60 1.69 -10.55
C SER A 42 9.70 1.42 -9.35
N GLN A 43 9.58 0.16 -8.92
CA GLN A 43 8.85 -0.27 -7.74
C GLN A 43 9.74 -1.17 -6.88
N PRO A 44 9.45 -1.27 -5.56
CA PRO A 44 10.14 -2.21 -4.70
C PRO A 44 10.00 -3.64 -5.23
N VAL A 45 11.13 -4.34 -5.33
CA VAL A 45 11.17 -5.79 -5.65
C VAL A 45 11.37 -6.63 -4.40
N ARG A 46 11.77 -5.98 -3.31
CA ARG A 46 11.94 -6.57 -1.98
C ARG A 46 11.54 -5.60 -0.90
N VAL A 47 11.07 -6.13 0.22
CA VAL A 47 10.66 -5.37 1.40
C VAL A 47 11.32 -5.97 2.63
N LYS A 48 11.60 -5.11 3.61
CA LYS A 48 12.16 -5.56 4.89
C LYS A 48 11.00 -5.90 5.84
N ARG A 49 10.96 -7.16 6.29
CA ARG A 49 9.97 -7.70 7.22
C ARG A 49 10.70 -8.50 8.29
N ASP A 50 10.39 -8.23 9.55
CA ASP A 50 10.98 -8.93 10.70
C ASP A 50 12.52 -8.91 10.69
N GLY A 51 13.09 -7.78 10.23
CA GLY A 51 14.54 -7.61 10.07
C GLY A 51 15.16 -8.25 8.83
N ALA A 52 14.42 -9.08 8.08
CA ALA A 52 14.90 -9.77 6.89
C ALA A 52 14.35 -9.17 5.59
N TRP A 53 15.15 -9.20 4.53
CA TRP A 53 14.68 -8.89 3.18
C TRP A 53 13.86 -10.05 2.64
N LYS A 54 12.65 -9.77 2.19
CA LYS A 54 11.78 -10.73 1.50
C LYS A 54 11.44 -10.17 0.13
N ALA A 55 11.32 -11.04 -0.88
CA ALA A 55 10.77 -10.63 -2.17
C ALA A 55 9.36 -10.07 -1.95
N VAL A 56 8.98 -9.07 -2.75
CA VAL A 56 7.61 -8.58 -2.75
C VAL A 56 6.67 -9.69 -3.23
N ASP A 57 5.62 -9.93 -2.48
CA ASP A 57 4.55 -10.87 -2.79
C ASP A 57 3.21 -10.24 -2.37
N THR A 58 2.46 -9.77 -3.35
CA THR A 58 1.17 -9.10 -3.14
C THR A 58 0.00 -10.09 -3.01
N THR A 59 0.25 -11.39 -3.08
CA THR A 59 -0.79 -12.42 -3.00
C THR A 59 -1.52 -12.34 -1.67
N LEU A 60 -2.85 -12.20 -1.73
CA LEU A 60 -3.73 -12.13 -0.57
C LEU A 60 -4.01 -13.53 -0.03
N VAL A 61 -3.97 -13.64 1.29
CA VAL A 61 -4.33 -14.84 2.05
C VAL A 61 -5.29 -14.45 3.16
N ALA A 62 -6.29 -15.29 3.42
CA ALA A 62 -7.20 -15.14 4.55
C ALA A 62 -6.67 -15.97 5.72
N GLU A 63 -6.32 -15.33 6.83
CA GLU A 63 -5.78 -15.96 8.02
C GLU A 63 -6.31 -15.26 9.28
N ASN A 64 -6.78 -16.02 10.27
CA ASN A 64 -7.21 -15.50 11.59
C ASN A 64 -8.25 -14.37 11.52
N GLY A 65 -9.23 -14.46 10.61
CA GLY A 65 -10.30 -13.47 10.48
C GLY A 65 -9.89 -12.16 9.81
N VAL A 66 -8.77 -12.16 9.08
CA VAL A 66 -8.33 -11.00 8.29
C VAL A 66 -7.72 -11.46 6.96
N VAL A 67 -7.79 -10.61 5.95
CA VAL A 67 -7.16 -10.85 4.65
C VAL A 67 -5.89 -10.00 4.53
N LYS A 68 -4.74 -10.62 4.29
CA LYS A 68 -3.43 -9.92 4.25
C LYS A 68 -2.61 -10.31 3.03
N PRO A 69 -1.81 -9.39 2.45
CA PRO A 69 -0.80 -9.75 1.47
C PRO A 69 0.38 -10.46 2.14
N ARG A 70 1.04 -11.38 1.43
CA ARG A 70 2.19 -12.14 1.96
C ARG A 70 3.41 -11.27 2.31
N ALA A 71 3.77 -10.33 1.44
CA ALA A 71 4.94 -9.46 1.63
C ALA A 71 4.84 -8.17 0.79
N VAL A 72 4.38 -7.08 1.41
CA VAL A 72 4.40 -5.73 0.83
C VAL A 72 5.01 -4.74 1.80
N LYS A 73 5.16 -3.46 1.44
CA LYS A 73 5.86 -2.46 2.26
C LYS A 73 5.03 -2.02 3.48
N LEU A 74 3.73 -1.82 3.29
CA LEU A 74 2.79 -1.47 4.36
C LEU A 74 2.26 -2.72 5.05
N ASP A 75 2.00 -2.63 6.35
CA ASP A 75 1.22 -3.64 7.06
C ASP A 75 -0.25 -3.39 6.72
N ILE A 76 -0.78 -4.17 5.79
CA ILE A 76 -2.14 -4.02 5.24
C ILE A 76 -2.99 -5.19 5.76
N SER A 77 -4.13 -4.87 6.36
CA SER A 77 -5.19 -5.84 6.66
C SER A 77 -6.46 -5.41 5.94
N LEU A 78 -7.08 -6.32 5.20
CA LEU A 78 -8.39 -6.15 4.60
C LEU A 78 -9.42 -6.92 5.42
N SER A 79 -10.66 -6.45 5.38
CA SER A 79 -11.83 -7.13 5.95
C SER A 79 -11.98 -8.55 5.42
N ASP A 80 -12.37 -9.49 6.27
CA ASP A 80 -12.92 -10.79 5.86
C ASP A 80 -14.46 -10.79 5.83
N GLY A 81 -15.09 -9.63 6.07
CA GLY A 81 -16.53 -9.41 6.07
C GLY A 81 -17.13 -9.34 7.48
N GLY A 82 -18.41 -8.99 7.57
CA GLY A 82 -19.17 -8.97 8.83
C GLY A 82 -19.13 -7.65 9.61
N ASP A 83 -18.30 -6.69 9.20
CA ASP A 83 -18.30 -5.32 9.73
C ASP A 83 -18.14 -4.27 8.63
N THR A 84 -17.95 -3.00 9.01
CA THR A 84 -17.75 -1.89 8.07
C THR A 84 -16.29 -1.54 7.83
N THR A 85 -15.33 -2.10 8.58
CA THR A 85 -13.92 -1.75 8.45
C THR A 85 -13.38 -2.46 7.22
N LEU A 86 -13.08 -1.71 6.16
CA LEU A 86 -12.62 -2.27 4.89
C LEU A 86 -11.15 -2.65 4.94
N LEU A 87 -10.33 -1.73 5.45
CA LEU A 87 -8.88 -1.86 5.39
C LEU A 87 -8.23 -1.03 6.50
N THR A 88 -7.19 -1.59 7.11
CA THR A 88 -6.19 -0.84 7.86
C THR A 88 -4.85 -0.94 7.14
N ALA A 89 -4.10 0.16 7.13
CA ALA A 89 -2.72 0.17 6.63
C ALA A 89 -1.81 0.95 7.56
N LYS A 90 -0.65 0.36 7.89
CA LYS A 90 0.35 0.96 8.77
C LYS A 90 1.73 0.92 8.14
N GLY A 91 2.49 2.00 8.31
CA GLY A 91 3.88 2.02 7.88
C GLY A 91 4.52 3.40 7.94
N GLU A 92 5.85 3.43 7.83
CA GLU A 92 6.64 4.65 7.90
C GLU A 92 6.30 5.67 6.81
N SER A 93 5.93 5.21 5.60
CA SER A 93 5.53 6.11 4.51
C SER A 93 4.18 6.80 4.72
N LEU A 94 3.39 6.35 5.71
CA LEU A 94 2.16 7.01 6.13
C LEU A 94 2.39 7.98 7.30
N GLY A 95 3.58 7.97 7.89
CA GLY A 95 3.93 8.85 8.99
C GLY A 95 4.15 10.28 8.53
N VAL A 96 3.63 11.23 9.30
CA VAL A 96 3.87 12.67 9.09
C VAL A 96 5.34 13.04 9.41
N ASN A 97 5.96 12.32 10.34
CA ASN A 97 7.34 12.56 10.78
C ASN A 97 8.24 11.43 10.29
N LYS A 98 9.45 11.78 9.83
CA LYS A 98 10.45 10.82 9.38
C LYS A 98 10.75 9.79 10.48
N GLY A 99 10.69 8.51 10.13
CA GLY A 99 10.98 7.40 11.04
C GLY A 99 9.87 7.07 12.03
N LYS A 100 8.70 7.70 11.93
CA LYS A 100 7.50 7.30 12.69
C LYS A 100 6.49 6.65 11.75
N ALA A 101 5.92 5.52 12.15
CA ALA A 101 4.82 4.91 11.41
C ALA A 101 3.55 5.76 11.54
N GLY A 102 2.82 5.90 10.44
CA GLY A 102 1.42 6.34 10.44
C GLY A 102 0.50 5.15 10.23
N GLU A 103 -0.78 5.37 10.49
CA GLU A 103 -1.84 4.38 10.33
C GLU A 103 -3.05 5.05 9.69
N ILE A 104 -3.67 4.36 8.74
CA ILE A 104 -4.92 4.77 8.09
C ILE A 104 -5.92 3.63 8.23
N GLU A 105 -7.15 3.99 8.57
CA GLU A 105 -8.29 3.08 8.49
C GLU A 105 -9.25 3.59 7.41
N ILE A 106 -9.79 2.67 6.61
CA ILE A 106 -10.84 2.96 5.64
C ILE A 106 -12.05 2.12 6.00
N ALA A 107 -13.20 2.76 6.09
CA ALA A 107 -14.47 2.11 6.31
C ALA A 107 -15.34 2.15 5.05
N ALA A 108 -16.08 1.06 4.85
CA ALA A 108 -17.18 0.98 3.90
C ALA A 108 -18.44 1.64 4.48
N SER A 109 -19.37 2.00 3.61
CA SER A 109 -20.64 2.62 4.04
C SER A 109 -21.64 1.63 4.62
N ASN A 110 -21.48 0.33 4.31
CA ASN A 110 -22.33 -0.76 4.75
C ASN A 110 -21.44 -1.90 5.24
N MET A 111 -22.06 -2.84 5.97
CA MET A 111 -21.42 -4.09 6.36
C MET A 111 -20.94 -4.85 5.12
N LEU A 112 -19.68 -5.30 5.16
CA LEU A 112 -19.02 -5.96 4.05
C LEU A 112 -19.37 -7.45 4.01
N PRO A 113 -19.60 -8.02 2.82
CA PRO A 113 -19.63 -9.47 2.63
C PRO A 113 -18.22 -10.05 2.75
N ALA A 114 -18.10 -11.37 2.86
CA ALA A 114 -16.81 -12.02 2.71
C ALA A 114 -16.24 -11.82 1.29
N PRO A 115 -14.94 -11.46 1.14
CA PRO A 115 -14.37 -11.20 -0.16
C PRO A 115 -14.03 -12.47 -0.94
N LYS A 116 -14.15 -12.41 -2.26
CA LYS A 116 -13.52 -13.38 -3.17
C LYS A 116 -12.09 -12.93 -3.47
N LEU A 117 -11.12 -13.80 -3.19
CA LEU A 117 -9.69 -13.51 -3.38
C LEU A 117 -9.17 -14.09 -4.69
N SER A 118 -8.37 -13.30 -5.41
CA SER A 118 -7.65 -13.73 -6.61
C SER A 118 -6.33 -12.99 -6.72
N GLY A 119 -5.21 -13.67 -6.45
CA GLY A 119 -3.89 -13.05 -6.45
C GLY A 119 -3.85 -11.91 -5.43
N ASN A 120 -3.59 -10.69 -5.90
CA ASN A 120 -3.55 -9.48 -5.07
C ASN A 120 -4.88 -8.72 -4.96
N LYS A 121 -5.99 -9.32 -5.43
CA LYS A 121 -7.31 -8.70 -5.51
C LYS A 121 -8.29 -9.33 -4.53
N ALA A 122 -9.02 -8.48 -3.80
CA ALA A 122 -10.18 -8.84 -2.99
C ALA A 122 -11.44 -8.19 -3.58
N VAL A 123 -12.47 -8.99 -3.86
CA VAL A 123 -13.74 -8.54 -4.42
C VAL A 123 -14.85 -8.75 -3.40
N TYR A 124 -15.45 -7.65 -2.96
CA TYR A 124 -16.62 -7.62 -2.08
C TYR A 124 -17.87 -7.39 -2.94
N GLU A 125 -18.57 -8.47 -3.28
CA GLU A 125 -19.70 -8.41 -4.20
C GLU A 125 -20.91 -7.69 -3.60
N SER A 126 -21.50 -6.77 -4.36
CA SER A 126 -22.67 -5.99 -3.95
C SER A 126 -22.51 -5.23 -2.62
N ALA A 127 -21.27 -4.91 -2.21
CA ALA A 127 -20.97 -4.16 -0.99
C ALA A 127 -21.63 -2.76 -0.94
N TYR A 128 -21.86 -2.16 -2.11
CA TYR A 128 -22.54 -0.87 -2.25
C TYR A 128 -23.97 -1.00 -2.79
N GLY A 129 -24.55 -2.19 -2.69
CA GLY A 129 -25.85 -2.53 -3.24
C GLY A 129 -25.75 -3.46 -4.44
N ARG A 130 -26.90 -3.97 -4.89
CA ARG A 130 -26.98 -4.97 -5.95
C ARG A 130 -26.19 -4.54 -7.19
N GLY A 131 -25.27 -5.40 -7.62
CA GLY A 131 -24.46 -5.18 -8.83
C GLY A 131 -23.41 -4.08 -8.70
N ILE A 132 -23.14 -3.59 -7.49
CA ILE A 132 -22.10 -2.59 -7.21
C ILE A 132 -21.07 -3.20 -6.26
N ASP A 133 -19.99 -3.69 -6.85
CA ASP A 133 -18.93 -4.37 -6.12
C ASP A 133 -17.88 -3.37 -5.65
N LEU A 134 -17.25 -3.69 -4.52
CA LEU A 134 -16.06 -3.02 -4.05
C LEU A 134 -14.86 -3.92 -4.31
N VAL A 135 -13.86 -3.41 -5.00
CA VAL A 135 -12.65 -4.16 -5.35
C VAL A 135 -11.44 -3.46 -4.73
N VAL A 136 -10.63 -4.23 -4.00
CA VAL A 136 -9.36 -3.76 -3.46
C VAL A 136 -8.23 -4.54 -4.12
N THR A 137 -7.26 -3.85 -4.68
CA THR A 137 -6.07 -4.43 -5.29
C THR A 137 -4.85 -3.98 -4.51
N VAL A 138 -4.12 -4.91 -3.89
CA VAL A 138 -2.90 -4.59 -3.14
C VAL A 138 -1.69 -4.46 -4.07
N THR A 139 -0.85 -3.47 -3.81
CA THR A 139 0.39 -3.18 -4.54
C THR A 139 1.60 -3.34 -3.63
N PRO A 140 2.83 -3.35 -4.18
CA PRO A 140 4.06 -3.41 -3.36
C PRO A 140 4.15 -2.30 -2.31
N THR A 141 3.55 -1.16 -2.56
CA THR A 141 3.67 0.07 -1.76
C THR A 141 2.37 0.53 -1.10
N GLY A 142 1.24 -0.12 -1.40
CA GLY A 142 -0.07 0.31 -0.92
C GLY A 142 -1.22 -0.51 -1.51
N PHE A 143 -2.29 0.17 -1.92
CA PHE A 143 -3.47 -0.46 -2.49
C PHE A 143 -4.23 0.51 -3.41
N HIS A 144 -5.05 -0.05 -4.28
CA HIS A 144 -6.05 0.65 -5.08
C HIS A 144 -7.44 0.17 -4.67
N ARG A 145 -8.40 1.09 -4.66
CA ARG A 145 -9.81 0.81 -4.42
C ARG A 145 -10.62 1.21 -5.63
N GLU A 146 -11.47 0.31 -6.10
CA GLU A 146 -12.34 0.50 -7.25
C GLU A 146 -13.77 0.15 -6.85
N ILE A 147 -14.74 0.88 -7.40
CA ILE A 147 -16.16 0.55 -7.28
C ILE A 147 -16.64 0.16 -8.67
N VAL A 148 -17.02 -1.10 -8.82
CA VAL A 148 -17.40 -1.69 -10.12
C VAL A 148 -18.92 -1.79 -10.18
N ILE A 149 -19.52 -0.98 -11.05
CA ILE A 149 -20.96 -0.95 -11.27
C ILE A 149 -21.27 -1.84 -12.48
N ARG A 150 -21.81 -3.03 -12.22
CA ARG A 150 -22.19 -4.02 -13.25
C ARG A 150 -23.60 -3.78 -13.80
N GLU A 151 -24.49 -3.22 -12.98
CA GLU A 151 -25.87 -2.91 -13.35
C GLU A 151 -26.10 -1.40 -13.22
N ARG A 152 -26.88 -0.80 -14.14
CA ARG A 152 -27.20 0.63 -14.09
C ARG A 152 -27.97 0.94 -12.79
N PRO A 153 -27.50 1.89 -11.96
CA PRO A 153 -28.21 2.24 -10.73
C PRO A 153 -29.60 2.81 -11.04
N ALA A 154 -30.62 2.30 -10.34
CA ALA A 154 -32.01 2.77 -10.49
C ALA A 154 -32.27 4.12 -9.78
N ARG A 155 -31.36 4.53 -8.89
CA ARG A 155 -31.42 5.78 -8.14
C ARG A 155 -30.05 6.46 -8.17
N GLN A 156 -30.02 7.74 -7.81
CA GLN A 156 -28.76 8.46 -7.63
C GLN A 156 -27.89 7.73 -6.60
N LEU A 157 -26.64 7.46 -6.98
CA LEU A 157 -25.69 6.74 -6.15
C LEU A 157 -24.85 7.74 -5.35
N THR A 158 -24.90 7.64 -4.02
CA THR A 158 -24.00 8.39 -3.14
C THR A 158 -23.01 7.42 -2.52
N LEU A 159 -21.73 7.56 -2.89
CA LEU A 159 -20.65 6.70 -2.43
C LEU A 159 -19.84 7.48 -1.41
N LEU A 160 -20.04 7.18 -0.13
CA LEU A 160 -19.25 7.78 0.94
C LEU A 160 -17.95 7.01 1.09
N ILE A 161 -16.86 7.77 1.26
CA ILE A 161 -15.54 7.25 1.56
C ILE A 161 -15.20 7.74 2.95
N SER A 162 -15.29 6.83 3.91
CA SER A 162 -14.90 7.09 5.29
C SER A 162 -13.45 6.65 5.45
N ALA A 163 -12.60 7.57 5.90
CA ALA A 163 -11.21 7.27 6.15
C ALA A 163 -10.73 8.06 7.37
N ASP A 164 -10.08 7.36 8.29
CA ASP A 164 -9.37 7.96 9.42
C ASP A 164 -7.92 8.16 9.03
N LEU A 165 -7.49 9.41 9.00
CA LEU A 165 -6.15 9.78 8.56
C LEU A 165 -5.10 9.48 9.63
N PRO A 166 -3.83 9.30 9.23
CA PRO A 166 -2.72 9.25 10.16
C PRO A 166 -2.70 10.45 11.09
N SER A 167 -2.34 10.20 12.36
CA SER A 167 -2.23 11.26 13.37
C SER A 167 -1.36 12.40 12.87
N GLY A 168 -1.88 13.63 12.98
CA GLY A 168 -1.21 14.82 12.47
C GLY A 168 -1.55 15.18 11.03
N MET A 169 -2.51 14.51 10.39
CA MET A 169 -3.14 14.96 9.14
C MET A 169 -4.60 15.39 9.36
N SER A 170 -5.10 16.25 8.48
CA SER A 170 -6.53 16.62 8.43
C SER A 170 -7.05 16.72 7.00
N TYR A 171 -8.34 16.45 6.83
CA TYR A 171 -9.09 16.71 5.61
C TYR A 171 -9.54 18.18 5.55
N GLY A 172 -9.56 18.74 4.35
CA GLY A 172 -10.26 19.98 4.08
C GLY A 172 -10.39 20.27 2.59
N LYS A 173 -10.64 21.53 2.25
CA LYS A 173 -10.80 22.00 0.87
C LYS A 173 -9.79 23.08 0.56
N THR A 174 -9.21 23.03 -0.64
CA THR A 174 -8.40 24.13 -1.18
C THR A 174 -9.28 25.37 -1.38
N SER A 175 -8.67 26.51 -1.67
CA SER A 175 -9.41 27.73 -2.05
C SER A 175 -10.31 27.54 -3.28
N SER A 176 -9.98 26.58 -4.16
CA SER A 176 -10.80 26.19 -5.31
C SER A 176 -11.92 25.19 -4.98
N GLY A 177 -12.08 24.80 -3.71
CA GLY A 177 -13.08 23.81 -3.27
C GLY A 177 -12.67 22.35 -3.47
N THR A 178 -11.46 22.08 -3.96
CA THR A 178 -10.93 20.73 -4.18
C THR A 178 -10.61 20.07 -2.84
N ALA A 179 -11.05 18.83 -2.63
CA ALA A 179 -10.71 18.08 -1.42
C ALA A 179 -9.20 17.82 -1.36
N ALA A 180 -8.61 17.97 -0.17
CA ALA A 180 -7.19 17.76 0.05
C ALA A 180 -6.91 17.35 1.50
N CYS A 181 -5.74 16.72 1.69
CA CYS A 181 -5.20 16.35 2.99
C CYS A 181 -3.91 17.13 3.24
N TRP A 182 -3.68 17.54 4.48
CA TRP A 182 -2.46 18.25 4.85
C TRP A 182 -2.06 17.97 6.31
N PRO A 183 -0.76 18.20 6.65
CA PRO A 183 -0.32 18.17 8.03
C PRO A 183 -1.12 19.18 8.86
N THR A 184 -1.55 18.81 10.06
CA THR A 184 -2.29 19.68 10.98
C THR A 184 -1.47 20.90 11.43
N THR A 185 -0.14 20.83 11.32
CA THR A 185 0.79 21.94 11.56
C THR A 185 0.87 22.94 10.40
N SER A 186 0.40 22.56 9.21
CA SER A 186 0.33 23.46 8.06
C SER A 186 -0.97 24.26 8.11
N ARG A 187 -0.86 25.58 7.93
CA ARG A 187 -2.00 26.50 8.06
C ARG A 187 -2.96 26.26 6.90
N SER A 188 -4.18 25.80 7.20
CA SER A 188 -5.26 25.77 6.20
C SER A 188 -5.50 27.18 5.66
N PRO A 189 -5.59 27.38 4.32
CA PRO A 189 -5.87 28.69 3.73
C PRO A 189 -7.30 29.19 4.01
N SER A 190 -8.16 28.40 4.67
CA SER A 190 -9.59 28.71 4.84
C SER A 190 -10.00 29.17 6.26
N ARG A 191 -9.09 29.68 7.09
CA ARG A 191 -9.52 30.41 8.30
C ARG A 191 -9.51 31.93 8.02
N PRO A 192 -10.64 32.55 7.64
CA PRO A 192 -10.74 34.00 7.77
C PRO A 192 -10.49 34.32 9.25
N ARG A 193 -9.52 35.20 9.50
CA ARG A 193 -9.37 35.78 10.82
C ARG A 193 -10.59 36.67 11.04
N CYS A 194 -11.50 36.26 11.91
CA CYS A 194 -12.31 37.24 12.62
C CYS A 194 -11.34 37.97 13.56
N GLY A 195 -10.78 39.09 13.10
CA GLY A 195 -10.20 40.08 13.98
C GLY A 195 -11.33 40.78 14.72
N CYS A 196 -11.18 40.85 16.04
CA CYS A 196 -11.96 41.75 16.89
C CYS A 196 -11.69 43.21 16.54
#